data_AF-A0A0F2C4H0-F1
#
_entry.id   AF-A0A0F2C4H0-F1
#
_cell.length_a   1.000
_cell.length_b   1.000
_cell.length_c   1.000
_cell.angle_alpha   90.00
_cell.angle_beta   90.00
_cell.angle_gamma   90.00
#
_symmetry.space_group_name_H-M   'P 1'
#
loop_
_entity.id
_entity.type
_entity.pdbx_description
1 polymer ?
#
loop_
_entity_poly.entity_id
_entity_poly.type
_entity_poly.pdbx_seq_one_letter_code
_entity_poly.pdbx_strand_id
1 'polypeptide(L)'
;MNARMRAIVGAISLSIVLSGCAGVPSIGVADERTGGVPESFESATAGNDEPGFLEGPIVLAYADGGVDVITWGSGSCPPRATSAAKEGTEFVVSFEHDAQGACTADMAPTTHSFTASSVGSAVPEVARISFPAYDEEHVVDVIAVED
;
A
#
# COMPACT_ATOMS: atom_id res chain seq x y z
N MET A 1 55.17 -36.94 23.75
CA MET A 1 55.41 -35.51 24.07
C MET A 1 54.44 -34.67 23.24
N ASN A 2 53.76 -33.74 23.91
CA ASN A 2 52.43 -33.26 23.55
C ASN A 2 52.49 -32.16 22.47
N ALA A 3 51.80 -32.38 21.35
CA ALA A 3 51.43 -31.30 20.44
C ALA A 3 50.20 -30.58 21.04
N ARG A 4 50.34 -29.30 21.39
CA ARG A 4 49.17 -28.44 21.70
C ARG A 4 49.04 -27.37 20.63
N MET A 5 48.02 -27.61 19.81
CA MET A 5 47.43 -26.81 18.75
C MET A 5 47.25 -25.35 19.20
N ARG A 6 47.87 -24.39 18.49
CA ARG A 6 47.61 -22.96 18.67
C ARG A 6 46.38 -22.59 17.85
N ALA A 7 45.33 -22.15 18.53
CA ALA A 7 44.09 -21.67 17.94
C ALA A 7 44.35 -20.45 17.05
N ILE A 8 43.98 -20.53 15.78
CA ILE A 8 43.92 -19.37 14.88
C ILE A 8 42.52 -18.78 15.04
N VAL A 9 42.46 -17.60 15.65
CA VAL A 9 41.26 -16.77 15.78
C VAL A 9 40.90 -16.27 14.37
N GLY A 10 39.84 -16.83 13.79
CA GLY A 10 39.27 -16.36 12.53
C GLY A 10 38.48 -15.08 12.76
N ALA A 11 38.98 -13.95 12.24
CA ALA A 11 38.24 -12.71 12.16
C ALA A 11 37.19 -12.83 11.03
N ILE A 12 35.93 -13.03 11.40
CA ILE A 12 34.80 -12.91 10.47
C ILE A 12 34.39 -11.45 10.45
N SER A 13 34.91 -10.71 9.47
CA SER A 13 34.45 -9.36 9.13
C SER A 13 33.12 -9.47 8.39
N LEU A 14 32.00 -9.37 9.12
CA LEU A 14 30.66 -9.31 8.56
C LEU A 14 30.33 -7.86 8.19
N SER A 15 30.75 -7.44 6.99
CA SER A 15 30.44 -6.13 6.43
C SER A 15 28.99 -6.08 5.96
N ILE A 16 28.06 -5.76 6.87
CA ILE A 16 26.68 -5.43 6.53
C ILE A 16 26.67 -4.02 5.93
N VAL A 17 26.66 -3.92 4.61
CA VAL A 17 26.39 -2.67 3.90
C VAL A 17 24.87 -2.57 3.73
N LEU A 18 24.17 -2.01 4.72
CA LEU A 18 22.82 -1.50 4.50
C LEU A 18 22.95 -0.20 3.70
N SER A 19 22.94 -0.31 2.37
CA SER A 19 22.62 0.83 1.50
C SER A 19 21.13 1.12 1.67
N GLY A 20 20.78 1.85 2.73
CA GLY A 20 19.46 2.43 2.88
C GLY A 20 19.26 3.46 1.77
N CYS A 21 18.52 3.09 0.73
CA CYS A 21 17.91 4.09 -0.14
C CYS A 21 17.03 5.00 0.73
N ALA A 22 17.02 6.27 0.39
CA ALA A 22 16.34 7.37 1.08
C ALA A 22 15.03 6.97 1.76
N GLY A 23 14.83 7.50 2.97
CA GLY A 23 13.77 7.18 3.92
C GLY A 23 12.52 6.59 3.28
N VAL A 24 12.23 5.33 3.62
CA VAL A 24 10.96 4.70 3.27
C VAL A 24 9.87 5.65 3.76
N PRO A 25 9.08 6.28 2.86
CA PRO A 25 8.00 7.14 3.29
C PRO A 25 7.08 6.28 4.16
N SER A 26 6.49 6.84 5.20
CA SER A 26 5.76 6.01 6.15
C SER A 26 4.53 5.39 5.48
N ILE A 27 4.32 4.07 5.63
CA ILE A 27 3.18 3.36 5.03
C ILE A 27 1.85 3.60 5.77
N GLY A 28 1.94 4.14 6.99
CA GLY A 28 0.77 4.50 7.77
C GLY A 28 0.12 3.31 8.45
N VAL A 29 -1.22 3.24 8.41
CA VAL A 29 -2.01 2.11 8.92
C VAL A 29 -2.25 1.01 7.90
N ALA A 30 -1.78 1.18 6.65
CA ALA A 30 -1.79 0.12 5.66
C ALA A 30 -0.82 -1.00 6.06
N ASP A 31 -1.17 -2.24 5.76
CA ASP A 31 -0.33 -3.40 6.02
C ASP A 31 0.87 -3.44 5.05
N GLU A 32 0.66 -3.03 3.80
CA GLU A 32 1.69 -2.89 2.78
C GLU A 32 1.40 -1.68 1.88
N ARG A 33 2.45 -1.10 1.29
CA ARG A 33 2.33 -0.10 0.23
C ARG A 33 3.34 -0.34 -0.87
N THR A 34 2.85 -0.44 -2.09
CA THR A 34 3.65 -0.73 -3.29
C THR A 34 3.33 0.27 -4.39
N GLY A 35 4.36 0.78 -5.06
CA GLY A 35 4.18 1.66 -6.22
C GLY A 35 3.63 0.87 -7.41
N GLY A 36 2.71 1.47 -8.17
CA GLY A 36 2.02 0.80 -9.27
C GLY A 36 0.60 0.36 -8.91
N VAL A 37 0.01 -0.39 -9.83
CA VAL A 37 -1.25 -1.14 -9.65
C VAL A 37 -0.92 -2.62 -9.43
N PRO A 38 -1.76 -3.39 -8.70
CA PRO A 38 -1.55 -4.82 -8.53
C PRO A 38 -1.86 -5.58 -9.83
N GLU A 39 -1.31 -6.79 -10.00
CA GLU A 39 -1.57 -7.63 -11.19
C GLU A 39 -3.05 -8.02 -11.33
N SER A 40 -3.74 -8.16 -10.20
CA SER A 40 -5.19 -8.38 -10.10
C SER A 40 -6.02 -7.24 -10.68
N PHE A 41 -5.42 -6.07 -10.91
CA PHE A 41 -6.13 -4.92 -11.46
C PHE A 41 -6.64 -5.19 -12.88
N GLU A 42 -5.83 -5.81 -13.73
CA GLU A 42 -6.23 -6.06 -15.12
C GLU A 42 -7.36 -7.08 -15.20
N SER A 43 -7.36 -8.10 -14.34
CA SER A 43 -8.46 -9.07 -14.29
C SER A 43 -9.72 -8.47 -13.70
N ALA A 44 -9.61 -7.72 -12.60
CA ALA A 44 -10.74 -7.07 -11.93
C ALA A 44 -11.43 -6.02 -12.80
N THR A 45 -10.68 -5.38 -13.70
CA THR A 45 -11.22 -4.37 -14.62
C THR A 45 -11.51 -4.91 -16.02
N ALA A 46 -11.26 -6.20 -16.29
CA ALA A 46 -11.54 -6.82 -17.57
C ALA A 46 -13.03 -6.72 -17.92
N GLY A 47 -13.35 -5.99 -18.98
CA GLY A 47 -14.74 -5.76 -19.42
C GLY A 47 -15.33 -4.41 -19.02
N ASN A 48 -14.58 -3.56 -18.31
CA ASN A 48 -14.92 -2.14 -18.14
C ASN A 48 -14.28 -1.35 -19.29
N ASP A 49 -15.09 -0.71 -20.14
CA ASP A 49 -14.60 0.01 -21.32
C ASP A 49 -13.66 1.19 -20.95
N GLU A 50 -13.82 1.77 -19.76
CA GLU A 50 -12.92 2.74 -19.15
C GLU A 50 -12.93 2.51 -17.62
N PRO A 51 -11.96 1.81 -17.02
CA PRO A 51 -11.82 1.85 -15.57
C PRO A 51 -11.54 3.31 -15.22
N GLY A 52 -12.23 3.88 -14.25
CA GLY A 52 -12.13 5.30 -13.86
C GLY A 52 -10.77 5.70 -13.26
N PHE A 53 -9.66 5.28 -13.87
CA PHE A 53 -8.26 5.48 -13.50
C PHE A 53 -7.87 6.92 -13.18
N LEU A 54 -8.69 7.89 -13.59
CA LEU A 54 -8.47 9.32 -13.35
C LEU A 54 -9.61 10.00 -12.58
N GLU A 55 -10.67 9.27 -12.22
CA GLU A 55 -11.85 9.83 -11.56
C GLU A 55 -11.76 9.74 -10.03
N GLY A 56 -10.80 8.98 -9.49
CA GLY A 56 -10.59 8.85 -8.06
C GLY A 56 -9.78 7.61 -7.70
N PRO A 57 -9.71 7.27 -6.40
CA PRO A 57 -9.13 6.04 -5.93
C PRO A 57 -9.93 4.83 -6.42
N ILE A 58 -9.27 3.69 -6.61
CA ILE A 58 -9.90 2.41 -6.97
C ILE A 58 -9.73 1.45 -5.83
N VAL A 59 -10.77 0.66 -5.52
CA VAL A 59 -10.72 -0.30 -4.41
C VAL A 59 -11.00 -1.69 -4.94
N LEU A 60 -10.04 -2.60 -4.74
CA LEU A 60 -10.15 -4.01 -5.06
C LEU A 60 -10.36 -4.81 -3.79
N ALA A 61 -11.26 -5.78 -3.79
CA ALA A 61 -11.42 -6.72 -2.69
C ALA A 61 -11.18 -8.16 -3.13
N TYR A 62 -10.52 -8.91 -2.26
CA TYR A 62 -10.10 -10.27 -2.50
C TYR A 62 -10.97 -11.27 -1.73
N ALA A 63 -11.02 -12.51 -2.20
CA ALA A 63 -11.81 -13.58 -1.59
C ALA A 63 -11.38 -13.91 -0.15
N ASP A 64 -10.13 -13.61 0.22
CA ASP A 64 -9.60 -13.78 1.58
C ASP A 64 -10.01 -12.66 2.54
N GLY A 65 -10.70 -11.63 2.06
CA GLY A 65 -11.13 -10.45 2.82
C GLY A 65 -10.13 -9.30 2.83
N GLY A 66 -9.00 -9.43 2.12
CA GLY A 66 -8.09 -8.33 1.87
C GLY A 66 -8.69 -7.27 0.95
N VAL A 67 -8.19 -6.05 1.07
CA VAL A 67 -8.57 -4.91 0.22
C VAL A 67 -7.33 -4.15 -0.21
N ASP A 68 -7.23 -3.84 -1.48
CA ASP A 68 -6.27 -2.89 -2.03
C ASP A 68 -6.97 -1.58 -2.35
N VAL A 69 -6.44 -0.48 -1.82
CA VAL A 69 -6.82 0.88 -2.22
C VAL A 69 -5.72 1.43 -3.10
N ILE A 70 -6.05 1.75 -4.35
CA ILE A 70 -5.14 2.35 -5.30
C ILE A 70 -5.41 3.85 -5.31
N THR A 71 -4.34 4.64 -5.24
CA THR A 71 -4.39 6.11 -5.20
C THR A 71 -3.45 6.68 -6.26
N TRP A 72 -3.74 7.87 -6.75
CA TRP A 72 -2.94 8.56 -7.74
C TRP A 72 -2.32 9.80 -7.11
N GLY A 73 -1.00 9.93 -7.20
CA GLY A 73 -0.28 11.05 -6.61
C GLY A 73 1.18 11.11 -7.08
N SER A 74 1.97 11.93 -6.40
CA SER A 74 3.42 11.99 -6.65
C SER A 74 4.08 10.66 -6.33
N GLY A 75 4.80 10.06 -7.29
CA GLY A 75 5.50 8.79 -7.06
C GLY A 75 6.60 8.88 -6.01
N SER A 76 7.12 10.08 -5.73
CA SER A 76 8.09 10.31 -4.64
C SER A 76 7.44 10.70 -3.31
N CYS A 77 6.17 11.10 -3.31
CA CYS A 77 5.37 11.39 -2.12
C CYS A 77 4.00 10.71 -2.23
N PRO A 78 3.97 9.36 -2.22
CA PRO A 78 2.69 8.67 -2.24
C PRO A 78 1.86 9.07 -1.01
N PRO A 79 0.53 9.10 -1.12
CA PRO A 79 -0.33 9.25 0.05
C PRO A 79 0.00 8.23 1.14
N ARG A 80 -0.34 8.55 2.37
CA ARG A 80 -0.16 7.72 3.56
C ARG A 80 -1.52 7.48 4.19
N ALA A 81 -1.91 6.22 4.36
CA ALA A 81 -3.13 5.88 5.08
C ALA A 81 -2.99 6.26 6.56
N THR A 82 -3.87 7.10 7.09
CA THR A 82 -3.83 7.56 8.49
C THR A 82 -4.85 6.86 9.36
N SER A 83 -5.96 6.41 8.76
CA SER A 83 -6.95 5.55 9.39
C SER A 83 -7.57 4.61 8.35
N ALA A 84 -7.94 3.42 8.81
CA ALA A 84 -8.74 2.46 8.07
C ALA A 84 -9.70 1.83 9.08
N ALA A 85 -10.98 1.80 8.74
CA ALA A 85 -12.02 1.30 9.61
C ALA A 85 -13.18 0.73 8.79
N LYS A 86 -14.01 -0.06 9.46
CA LYS A 86 -15.27 -0.56 8.89
C LYS A 86 -16.44 0.15 9.56
N GLU A 87 -17.31 0.73 8.74
CA GLU A 87 -18.55 1.36 9.18
C GLU A 87 -19.74 0.61 8.58
N GLY A 88 -20.31 -0.33 9.34
CA GLY A 88 -21.38 -1.19 8.82
C GLY A 88 -20.87 -2.10 7.70
N THR A 89 -21.28 -1.83 6.46
CA THR A 89 -20.86 -2.54 5.23
C THR A 89 -19.84 -1.74 4.41
N GLU A 90 -19.51 -0.52 4.84
CA GLU A 90 -18.59 0.40 4.15
C GLU A 90 -17.17 0.25 4.72
N PHE A 91 -16.17 0.27 3.84
CA PHE A 91 -14.77 0.40 4.24
C PHE A 91 -14.33 1.86 4.14
N VAL A 92 -13.88 2.45 5.25
CA VAL A 92 -13.55 3.87 5.34
C VAL A 92 -12.05 4.03 5.54
N VAL A 93 -11.38 4.75 4.64
CA VAL A 93 -9.94 5.01 4.70
C VAL A 93 -9.67 6.49 4.54
N SER A 94 -8.79 7.02 5.38
CA SER A 94 -8.29 8.39 5.25
C SER A 94 -6.83 8.40 4.86
N PHE A 95 -6.49 9.27 3.92
CA PHE A 95 -5.14 9.47 3.44
C PHE A 95 -4.67 10.90 3.71
N GLU A 96 -3.38 11.02 4.05
CA GLU A 96 -2.67 12.29 4.08
C GLU A 96 -1.50 12.23 3.08
N HIS A 97 -1.13 13.38 2.53
CA HIS A 97 0.07 13.46 1.70
C HIS A 97 1.31 13.37 2.59
N ASP A 98 2.23 12.43 2.31
CA ASP A 98 3.51 12.37 3.01
C ASP A 98 4.41 13.49 2.49
N ALA A 99 4.31 14.68 3.09
CA ALA A 99 5.05 15.88 2.69
C ALA A 99 6.54 15.84 3.10
N GLN A 100 7.09 14.66 3.43
CA GLN A 100 8.48 14.51 3.79
C GLN A 100 9.39 14.58 2.56
N GLY A 101 9.76 15.80 2.17
CA GLY A 101 10.74 16.06 1.12
C GLY A 101 10.17 16.85 -0.06
N ALA A 102 10.95 16.95 -1.13
CA ALA A 102 10.50 17.57 -2.37
C ALA A 102 9.76 16.53 -3.21
N CYS A 103 8.44 16.68 -3.30
CA CYS A 103 7.61 15.83 -4.15
C CYS A 103 7.86 16.18 -5.62
N THR A 104 7.94 15.14 -6.43
CA THR A 104 8.06 15.22 -7.89
C THR A 104 6.68 15.43 -8.52
N ALA A 105 6.65 16.02 -9.71
CA ALA A 105 5.40 16.36 -10.41
C ALA A 105 4.83 15.22 -11.26
N ASP A 106 5.38 14.00 -11.17
CA ASP A 106 4.79 12.83 -11.82
C ASP A 106 3.51 12.38 -11.10
N MET A 107 2.54 11.93 -11.89
CA MET A 107 1.35 11.27 -11.38
C MET A 107 1.55 9.77 -11.56
N ALA A 108 1.62 9.02 -10.47
CA ALA A 108 1.82 7.59 -10.47
C ALA A 108 0.80 6.90 -9.55
N PRO A 109 0.30 5.71 -9.93
CA PRO A 109 -0.52 4.92 -9.04
C PRO A 109 0.31 4.37 -7.88
N THR A 110 -0.31 4.26 -6.71
CA THR A 110 0.24 3.60 -5.52
C THR A 110 -0.85 2.75 -4.88
N THR A 111 -0.52 1.48 -4.65
CA THR A 111 -1.38 0.50 -4.02
C THR A 111 -1.12 0.45 -2.51
N HIS A 112 -2.17 0.51 -1.71
CA HIS A 112 -2.16 0.35 -0.25
C HIS A 112 -2.99 -0.86 0.11
N SER A 113 -2.34 -1.87 0.68
CA SER A 113 -2.97 -3.15 0.98
C SER A 113 -3.39 -3.22 2.45
N PHE A 114 -4.59 -3.73 2.67
CA PHE A 114 -5.19 -3.96 3.98
C PHE A 114 -5.61 -5.43 4.06
N THR A 115 -5.12 -6.14 5.07
CA THR A 115 -5.50 -7.54 5.31
C THR A 115 -6.93 -7.63 5.83
N ALA A 116 -7.54 -8.82 5.76
CA ALA A 116 -8.85 -9.08 6.34
C ALA A 116 -8.94 -8.75 7.85
N SER A 117 -7.81 -8.79 8.57
CA SER A 117 -7.76 -8.38 9.97
C SER A 117 -7.93 -6.86 10.16
N SER A 118 -7.50 -6.08 9.16
CA SER A 118 -7.61 -4.62 9.09
C SER A 118 -8.97 -4.17 8.53
N VAL A 119 -9.54 -4.92 7.58
CA VAL A 119 -10.82 -4.61 6.91
C VAL A 119 -12.03 -5.15 7.68
N GLY A 120 -11.86 -6.28 8.36
CA GLY A 120 -12.94 -7.05 8.99
C GLY A 120 -13.44 -8.22 8.13
N SER A 121 -14.13 -9.17 8.75
CA SER A 121 -14.40 -10.51 8.17
C SER A 121 -15.37 -10.57 6.97
N ALA A 122 -15.83 -9.44 6.43
CA ALA A 122 -16.73 -9.44 5.28
C ALA A 122 -16.32 -8.34 4.30
N VAL A 123 -16.24 -8.74 3.03
CA VAL A 123 -15.89 -7.90 1.88
C VAL A 123 -16.83 -6.70 1.81
N PRO A 124 -16.31 -5.46 1.77
CA PRO A 124 -17.13 -4.26 1.63
C PRO A 124 -17.71 -4.19 0.21
N GLU A 125 -18.94 -3.69 0.08
CA GLU A 125 -19.54 -3.38 -1.24
C GLU A 125 -19.14 -1.98 -1.72
N VAL A 126 -18.92 -1.07 -0.77
CA VAL A 126 -18.60 0.34 -1.02
C VAL A 126 -17.43 0.75 -0.13
N ALA A 127 -16.57 1.60 -0.65
CA ALA A 127 -15.48 2.19 0.11
C ALA A 127 -15.55 3.72 0.06
N ARG A 128 -15.24 4.36 1.19
CA ARG A 128 -15.09 5.81 1.31
C ARG A 128 -13.64 6.15 1.56
N ILE A 129 -13.09 6.93 0.66
CA ILE A 129 -11.70 7.35 0.66
C ILE A 129 -11.66 8.87 0.82
N SER A 130 -11.13 9.35 1.94
CA SER A 130 -11.04 10.79 2.23
C SER A 130 -9.60 11.29 2.16
N PHE A 131 -9.41 12.49 1.62
CA PHE A 131 -8.18 13.28 1.70
C PHE A 131 -8.49 14.62 2.41
N PRO A 132 -8.50 14.66 3.75
CA PRO A 132 -8.99 15.82 4.50
C PRO A 132 -8.22 17.11 4.22
N ALA A 133 -6.93 17.01 3.89
CA ALA A 133 -6.11 18.17 3.55
C ALA A 133 -6.59 18.92 2.29
N TYR A 134 -7.33 18.24 1.42
CA TYR A 134 -7.87 18.79 0.18
C TYR A 134 -9.39 18.96 0.21
N ASP A 135 -10.05 18.69 1.34
CA ASP A 135 -11.52 18.64 1.48
C ASP A 135 -12.17 17.74 0.41
N GLU A 136 -11.52 16.61 0.15
CA GLU A 136 -11.87 15.67 -0.93
C GLU A 136 -12.29 14.33 -0.33
N GLU A 137 -13.42 13.80 -0.80
CA GLU A 137 -13.97 12.51 -0.41
C GLU A 137 -14.49 11.79 -1.65
N HIS A 138 -14.17 10.50 -1.74
CA HIS A 138 -14.61 9.61 -2.80
C HIS A 138 -15.38 8.45 -2.20
N VAL A 139 -16.61 8.23 -2.68
CA VAL A 139 -17.37 7.02 -2.39
C VAL A 139 -17.37 6.19 -3.66
N VAL A 140 -16.71 5.04 -3.62
CA VAL A 140 -16.46 4.19 -4.79
C VAL A 140 -16.97 2.78 -4.56
N ASP A 141 -17.45 2.17 -5.64
CA ASP A 141 -17.80 0.75 -5.63
C ASP A 141 -16.52 -0.08 -5.47
N VAL A 142 -16.61 -1.13 -4.65
CA VAL A 142 -15.51 -2.06 -4.45
C VAL A 142 -15.57 -3.13 -5.54
N ILE A 143 -14.47 -3.28 -6.27
CA ILE A 143 -14.37 -4.26 -7.35
C ILE A 143 -13.87 -5.58 -6.75
N ALA A 144 -14.69 -6.62 -6.84
CA ALA A 144 -14.27 -7.96 -6.44
C ALA A 144 -13.27 -8.53 -7.45
N VAL A 145 -12.14 -9.04 -6.96
CA VAL A 145 -11.17 -9.76 -7.77
C VAL A 145 -11.61 -11.23 -7.86
N GLU A 146 -11.81 -11.71 -9.08
CA GLU A 146 -12.07 -13.13 -9.35
C GLU A 146 -10.74 -13.89 -9.50
N ASP A 147 -10.63 -15.05 -8.85
CA ASP A 147 -9.49 -15.99 -8.94
C ASP A 147 -9.47 -16.80 -10.25
#